data_AF-A0A938X2Q7-F1
#
_entry.id   AF-A0A938X2Q7-F1
#
_cell.length_a   1.000
_cell.length_b   1.000
_cell.length_c   1.000
_cell.angle_alpha   90.00
_cell.angle_beta   90.00
_cell.angle_gamma   90.00
#
_symmetry.space_group_name_H-M   'P 1'
#
loop_
_entity.id
_entity.type
_entity.pdbx_description
1 polymer ?
#
loop_
_entity_poly.entity_id
_entity_poly.type
_entity_poly.pdbx_seq_one_letter_code
_entity_poly.pdbx_strand_id
1 'polypeptide(L)'
;MLEYIYEWMENIAFYMVLVTAVMHLLPDSDYQKYVRFFTGLTLVVLLLTPVSGLFGIDEELKNISQNRDYEAQMEKIQEASPFLEDTGGDGDEKDPAKIQVEEIEIGQ
;
A
#
# COMPACT_ATOMS: atom_id res chain seq x y z
N MET A 1 -7.27 -3.01 24.53
CA MET A 1 -5.80 -3.12 24.45
C MET A 1 -5.31 -4.30 25.26
N LEU A 2 -5.28 -4.24 26.61
CA LEU A 2 -4.79 -5.36 27.42
C LEU A 2 -5.65 -6.62 27.27
N GLU A 3 -6.97 -6.49 27.25
CA GLU A 3 -7.90 -7.63 27.07
C GLU A 3 -7.68 -8.35 25.74
N TYR A 4 -7.39 -7.62 24.66
CA TYR A 4 -6.99 -8.19 23.38
C TYR A 4 -5.67 -8.96 23.44
N ILE A 5 -4.68 -8.43 24.18
CA ILE A 5 -3.40 -9.13 24.41
C ILE A 5 -3.62 -10.38 25.27
N TYR A 6 -4.51 -10.34 26.26
CA TYR A 6 -4.87 -11.50 27.07
C TYR A 6 -5.52 -12.59 26.23
N GLU A 7 -6.52 -12.26 25.43
CA GLU A 7 -7.19 -13.20 24.53
C GLU A 7 -6.20 -13.78 23.49
N TRP A 8 -5.31 -12.95 22.96
CA TRP A 8 -4.25 -13.40 22.06
C TRP A 8 -3.27 -14.37 22.75
N MET A 9 -2.81 -14.05 23.96
CA MET A 9 -1.95 -14.95 24.72
C MET A 9 -2.66 -16.25 25.10
N GLU A 10 -3.95 -16.21 25.41
CA GLU A 10 -4.78 -17.39 25.64
C GLU A 10 -4.83 -18.27 24.39
N ASN A 11 -5.05 -17.69 23.21
CA ASN A 11 -5.03 -18.42 21.94
C ASN A 11 -3.66 -19.07 21.66
N ILE A 12 -2.55 -18.41 21.98
CA ILE A 12 -1.20 -19.01 21.90
C ILE A 12 -1.06 -20.17 22.88
N ALA A 13 -1.53 -20.01 24.11
CA ALA A 13 -1.46 -21.07 25.11
C ALA A 13 -2.24 -22.31 24.64
N PHE A 14 -3.46 -22.14 24.11
CA PHE A 14 -4.23 -23.22 23.50
C PHE A 14 -3.48 -23.88 22.34
N TYR A 15 -2.90 -23.08 21.46
CA TYR A 15 -2.09 -23.56 20.34
C TYR A 15 -0.89 -24.41 20.83
N MET A 16 -0.16 -23.96 21.85
CA MET A 16 0.98 -24.68 22.41
C MET A 16 0.57 -26.04 23.00
N VAL A 17 -0.57 -26.10 23.69
CA VAL A 17 -1.13 -27.36 24.20
C VAL A 17 -1.49 -28.30 23.06
N LEU A 18 -2.14 -27.79 22.01
CA LEU A 18 -2.48 -28.59 20.83
C LEU A 18 -1.25 -29.13 20.12
N VAL A 19 -0.23 -28.30 19.87
CA VAL A 19 1.03 -28.73 19.24
C VAL A 19 1.72 -29.80 20.07
N THR A 20 1.74 -29.62 21.39
CA THR A 20 2.33 -30.60 22.31
C THR A 20 1.57 -31.93 22.28
N ALA A 21 0.24 -31.88 22.24
CA ALA A 21 -0.59 -33.08 22.10
C ALA A 21 -0.34 -33.77 20.75
N VAL A 22 -0.37 -33.03 19.64
CA VAL A 22 -0.07 -33.53 18.30
C VAL A 22 1.31 -34.21 18.28
N MET A 23 2.32 -33.61 18.89
CA MET A 23 3.65 -34.20 18.96
C MET A 23 3.71 -35.52 19.73
N HIS A 24 2.95 -35.64 20.83
CA HIS A 24 2.86 -36.90 21.56
C HIS A 24 2.03 -37.97 20.85
N LEU A 25 1.05 -37.57 20.04
CA LEU A 25 0.26 -38.49 19.23
C LEU A 25 1.07 -39.02 18.03
N LEU A 26 2.02 -38.23 17.52
CA LEU A 26 2.91 -38.66 16.45
C LEU A 26 4.00 -39.60 17.01
N PRO A 27 4.09 -40.87 16.54
CA PRO A 27 5.17 -41.75 16.92
C PRO A 27 6.52 -41.15 16.50
N ASP A 28 7.56 -41.42 17.31
CA ASP A 28 8.94 -40.98 17.08
C ASP A 28 9.38 -41.39 15.67
N SER A 29 9.28 -40.45 14.76
CA SER A 29 9.49 -40.63 13.34
C SER A 29 10.28 -39.43 12.83
N ASP A 30 11.00 -39.63 11.73
CA ASP A 30 11.64 -38.51 11.04
C ASP A 30 10.63 -37.42 10.63
N TYR A 31 9.32 -37.75 10.61
CA TYR A 31 8.24 -36.83 10.32
C TYR A 31 8.03 -35.74 11.39
N GLN A 32 8.35 -36.01 12.66
CA GLN A 32 8.23 -35.00 13.72
C GLN A 32 9.10 -33.76 13.43
N LYS A 33 10.24 -33.90 12.74
CA LYS A 33 11.10 -32.76 12.39
C LYS A 33 10.35 -31.74 11.52
N TYR A 34 9.56 -32.22 10.57
CA TYR A 34 8.78 -31.37 9.68
C TYR A 34 7.59 -30.73 10.39
N VAL A 35 6.89 -31.50 11.24
CA VAL A 35 5.78 -30.97 12.05
C VAL A 35 6.29 -29.91 13.03
N ARG A 36 7.45 -30.13 13.65
CA ARG A 36 8.08 -29.18 14.58
C ARG A 36 8.47 -27.88 13.87
N PHE A 37 9.02 -27.99 12.67
CA PHE A 37 9.36 -26.83 11.85
C PHE A 37 8.10 -26.05 11.46
N PHE A 38 7.06 -26.75 10.98
CA PHE A 38 5.80 -26.13 10.58
C PHE A 38 5.12 -25.42 11.74
N THR A 39 5.01 -26.09 12.89
CA THR A 39 4.38 -25.51 14.08
C THR A 39 5.18 -24.33 14.66
N GLY A 40 6.50 -24.33 14.50
CA GLY A 40 7.34 -23.16 14.78
C GLY A 40 7.05 -22.00 13.83
N LEU A 41 6.93 -22.25 12.53
CA LEU A 41 6.58 -21.23 11.55
C LEU A 41 5.19 -20.64 11.81
N THR A 42 4.21 -21.50 12.06
CA THR A 42 2.85 -21.08 12.44
C THR A 42 2.87 -20.24 13.71
N LEU A 43 3.66 -20.62 14.73
CA LEU A 43 3.81 -19.81 15.94
C LEU A 43 4.34 -18.41 15.63
N VAL A 44 5.35 -18.28 14.77
CA VAL A 44 5.86 -16.97 14.33
C VAL A 44 4.75 -16.15 13.70
N VAL A 45 3.92 -16.73 12.82
CA VAL A 45 2.77 -16.03 12.22
C VAL A 45 1.74 -15.60 13.26
N LEU A 46 1.41 -16.47 14.23
CA LEU A 46 0.52 -16.10 15.35
C LEU A 46 1.08 -14.95 16.19
N LEU A 47 2.41 -14.88 16.33
CA LEU A 47 3.07 -13.80 17.04
C LEU A 47 3.04 -12.48 16.27
N LEU A 48 3.02 -12.53 14.93
CA LEU A 48 2.96 -11.34 14.09
C LEU A 48 1.63 -10.58 14.23
N THR A 49 0.53 -11.24 14.60
CA THR A 49 -0.81 -10.62 14.66
C THR A 49 -0.90 -9.39 15.58
N PRO A 50 -0.60 -9.46 16.88
CA PRO A 50 -0.60 -8.26 17.71
C PRO A 50 0.64 -7.41 17.51
N VAL A 51 1.74 -7.98 17.02
CA VAL A 51 2.95 -7.22 16.67
C VAL A 51 2.58 -6.21 15.59
N SER A 52 1.90 -6.61 14.51
CA SER A 52 1.42 -5.68 13.49
C SER A 52 0.54 -4.56 14.05
N GLY A 53 -0.39 -4.90 14.97
CA GLY A 53 -1.24 -3.92 15.64
C GLY A 53 -0.50 -3.00 16.62
N LEU A 54 0.56 -3.48 17.28
CA LEU A 54 1.40 -2.69 18.19
C LEU A 54 2.40 -1.79 17.44
N PHE A 55 2.90 -2.26 16.30
CA PHE A 55 3.82 -1.52 15.45
C PHE A 55 3.11 -0.55 14.49
N GLY A 56 1.77 -0.49 14.51
CA GLY A 56 0.99 0.46 13.71
C GLY A 56 1.05 0.20 12.20
N ILE A 57 1.53 -0.99 11.79
CA ILE A 57 1.60 -1.40 10.38
C ILE A 57 0.19 -1.37 9.75
N ASP A 58 -0.81 -1.69 10.56
CA ASP A 58 -2.22 -1.66 10.15
C ASP A 58 -2.70 -0.24 9.80
N GLU A 59 -2.18 0.80 10.48
CA GLU A 59 -2.53 2.19 10.19
C GLU A 59 -1.83 2.72 8.93
N GLU A 60 -0.57 2.32 8.68
CA GLU A 60 0.12 2.64 7.42
C GLU A 60 -0.56 2.00 6.21
N LEU A 61 -0.93 0.71 6.30
CA LEU A 61 -1.63 0.01 5.22
C LEU A 61 -3.03 0.60 4.96
N LYS A 62 -3.70 1.03 6.03
CA LYS A 62 -5.01 1.69 5.92
C LYS A 62 -4.91 3.08 5.30
N ASN A 63 -3.87 3.87 5.62
CA ASN A 63 -3.64 5.17 4.98
C ASN A 63 -3.38 5.02 3.47
N ILE A 64 -2.61 4.02 3.05
CA ILE A 64 -2.40 3.76 1.61
C ILE A 64 -3.72 3.40 0.90
N SER A 65 -4.60 2.65 1.57
CA SER A 65 -5.89 2.25 0.98
C SER A 65 -6.99 3.32 1.08
N GLN A 66 -6.91 4.22 2.07
CA GLN A 66 -7.94 5.22 2.41
C GLN A 66 -7.44 6.65 2.18
N ASN A 67 -6.50 6.84 1.25
CA ASN A 67 -6.17 8.17 0.74
C ASN A 67 -7.38 8.68 -0.08
N ARG A 68 -8.31 9.39 0.58
CA ARG A 68 -9.29 10.27 -0.08
C ARG A 68 -8.61 11.28 -1.01
N ASP A 69 -7.32 11.51 -0.74
CA ASP A 69 -6.43 12.27 -1.59
C ASP A 69 -6.28 11.67 -3.00
N TYR A 70 -6.42 10.35 -3.19
CA TYR A 70 -6.39 9.76 -4.54
C TYR A 70 -7.62 10.16 -5.36
N GLU A 71 -8.81 10.14 -4.76
CA GLU A 71 -10.04 10.59 -5.44
C GLU A 71 -9.97 12.09 -5.78
N ALA A 72 -9.52 12.92 -4.83
CA ALA A 72 -9.36 14.36 -5.04
C ALA A 72 -8.25 14.71 -6.05
N GLN A 73 -7.21 13.87 -6.17
CA GLN A 73 -6.17 14.03 -7.20
C GLN A 73 -6.69 13.61 -8.58
N MET A 74 -7.51 12.55 -8.67
CA MET A 74 -8.09 12.08 -9.92
C MET A 74 -9.08 13.09 -10.51
N GLU A 75 -9.86 13.77 -9.65
CA GLU A 75 -10.77 14.85 -10.05
C GLU A 75 -10.01 16.02 -10.69
N LYS A 76 -8.91 16.47 -10.08
CA LYS A 76 -8.06 17.54 -10.63
C LYS A 76 -7.41 17.16 -11.97
N ILE A 77 -7.02 15.89 -12.12
CA ILE A 77 -6.48 15.37 -13.38
C ILE A 77 -7.57 15.39 -14.46
N GLN A 78 -8.81 15.02 -14.12
CA GLN A 78 -9.93 15.01 -15.05
C GLN A 78 -10.41 16.40 -15.44
N GLU A 79 -10.37 17.38 -14.52
CA GLU A 79 -10.60 18.79 -14.84
C GLU A 79 -9.49 19.39 -15.72
N ALA A 80 -8.24 18.97 -15.53
CA ALA A 80 -7.10 19.44 -16.33
C ALA A 80 -6.97 18.72 -17.69
N SER A 81 -7.52 17.51 -17.85
CA SER A 81 -7.55 16.76 -19.13
C SER A 81 -8.05 17.58 -20.33
N PRO A 82 -9.22 18.25 -20.28
CA PRO A 82 -9.71 19.06 -21.40
C PRO A 82 -8.84 20.29 -21.69
N PHE A 83 -8.15 20.84 -20.68
CA PHE A 83 -7.23 21.97 -20.85
C PHE A 83 -5.92 21.58 -21.54
N LEU A 84 -5.46 20.35 -21.32
CA LEU A 84 -4.27 19.79 -21.97
C LEU A 84 -4.55 19.32 -23.42
N GLU A 85 -5.78 18.90 -23.71
CA GLU A 85 -6.23 18.59 -25.08
C GLU A 85 -6.30 19.86 -25.95
N ASP A 86 -6.73 20.98 -25.39
CA ASP A 86 -6.83 22.29 -26.08
C ASP A 86 -5.45 22.92 -26.35
N THR A 87 -4.45 22.64 -25.51
CA THR A 87 -3.10 23.23 -25.63
C THR A 87 -2.09 22.33 -26.37
N GLY A 88 -2.41 21.06 -26.63
CA GLY A 88 -1.52 20.09 -27.28
C GLY A 88 -1.80 19.82 -28.75
N GLY A 89 -2.80 20.47 -29.35
CA GLY A 89 -3.39 20.04 -30.61
C GLY A 89 -3.33 21.03 -31.78
N ASP A 90 -2.57 22.12 -31.73
CA ASP A 90 -2.44 23.03 -32.87
C ASP A 90 -0.97 23.27 -33.24
N GLY A 91 -0.37 22.22 -33.80
CA GLY A 91 0.70 22.39 -34.76
C GLY A 91 0.11 22.80 -36.11
N ASP A 92 -0.44 24.02 -36.21
CA ASP A 92 -0.82 24.60 -37.49
C ASP A 92 0.37 25.35 -38.10
N GLU A 93 0.78 24.78 -39.22
CA GLU A 93 1.81 25.21 -40.15
C GLU A 93 1.45 26.59 -40.74
N LYS A 94 2.11 27.66 -40.28
CA LYS A 94 2.03 28.98 -40.93
C LYS A 94 3.32 29.35 -41.65
N ASP A 95 3.33 29.02 -42.95
CA ASP A 95 4.16 29.65 -43.98
C ASP A 95 3.66 31.11 -44.25
N PRO A 96 4.45 32.03 -44.82
CA PRO A 96 4.93 33.18 -44.08
C PRO A 96 4.43 34.52 -44.66
N ALA A 97 4.80 35.60 -43.96
CA ALA A 97 4.92 36.96 -44.47
C ALA A 97 3.62 37.73 -44.80
N LYS A 98 3.22 38.57 -43.83
CA LYS A 98 2.95 40.01 -44.09
C LYS A 98 3.03 40.79 -42.79
N ILE A 99 4.26 41.16 -42.41
CA ILE A 99 4.48 42.20 -41.41
C ILE A 99 4.29 43.53 -42.14
N GLN A 100 3.20 44.23 -41.86
CA GLN A 100 3.08 45.64 -42.23
C GLN A 100 3.82 46.45 -41.17
N VAL A 101 4.98 46.96 -41.56
CA VAL A 101 5.78 47.90 -40.78
C VAL A 101 5.24 49.30 -41.09
N GLU A 102 4.59 49.93 -40.13
CA GLU A 102 4.34 51.37 -40.16
C GLU A 102 5.36 52.03 -39.22
N GLU A 103 6.08 53.01 -39.76
CA GLU A 103 7.32 53.58 -39.23
C GLU A 103 7.16 54.20 -37.83
N ILE A 104 8.18 54.01 -37.00
CA ILE A 104 8.36 54.76 -35.76
C ILE A 104 9.17 56.01 -36.10
N GLU A 105 8.55 57.19 -36.03
CA GLU A 105 9.28 58.46 -36.06
C GLU A 105 10.14 58.60 -34.78
N ILE A 106 11.45 58.78 -34.97
CA ILE A 106 12.40 59.12 -33.90
C ILE A 106 13.14 60.41 -34.31
N GLY A 107 13.04 61.46 -33.48
CA GLY A 107 13.92 62.65 -33.47
C GLY A 107 13.14 63.96 -33.64
N GLN A 108 13.37 65.04 -32.90
CA GLN A 108 14.50 65.45 -32.04
C GLN A 108 14.01 66.08 -30.73
#